data_AF-A0A9E4D1K8-F1
#
_entry.id   AF-A0A9E4D1K8-F1
#
_cell.length_a   1.000
_cell.length_b   1.000
_cell.length_c   1.000
_cell.angle_alpha   90.00
_cell.angle_beta   90.00
_cell.angle_gamma   90.00
#
_symmetry.space_group_name_H-M   'P 1'
#
loop_
_entity.id
_entity.type
_entity.pdbx_description
1 polymer ?
#
loop_
_entity_poly.entity_id
_entity_poly.type
_entity_poly.pdbx_seq_one_letter_code
_entity_poly.pdbx_strand_id
1 'polypeptide(L)'
;MTRYYKFLNPNREPIYGTGQWPEPGVWAPEIGAVVPCASGYHACTVDQLVGWVGPELWEVEYDQPPQTHGNKVVGSRARLVTRIDRWNDT
;
A
#
# COMPACT_ATOMS: atom_id res chain seq x y z
N MET A 1 -11.31 2.44 -12.53
CA MET A 1 -9.97 1.99 -12.09
C MET A 1 -10.06 1.57 -10.64
N THR A 2 -9.41 0.46 -10.27
CA THR A 2 -9.37 0.00 -8.87
C THR A 2 -8.38 0.87 -8.08
N ARG A 3 -8.78 1.36 -6.91
CA ARG A 3 -7.91 2.09 -5.99
C ARG A 3 -7.35 1.14 -4.93
N TYR A 4 -6.10 1.36 -4.56
CA TYR A 4 -5.42 0.59 -3.51
C TYR A 4 -4.97 1.51 -2.39
N TYR A 5 -4.91 0.96 -1.19
CA TYR A 5 -4.67 1.70 0.03
C TYR A 5 -3.72 0.96 0.95
N LYS A 6 -2.91 1.71 1.68
CA LYS A 6 -1.97 1.19 2.66
C LYS A 6 -2.03 2.02 3.92
N PHE A 7 -2.22 1.35 5.05
CA PHE A 7 -1.93 1.93 6.35
C PHE A 7 -0.45 1.79 6.68
N LEU A 8 0.15 2.88 7.16
CA LEU A 8 1.53 2.99 7.59
C LEU A 8 1.60 3.58 9.00
N ASN A 9 2.70 3.30 9.69
CA ASN A 9 3.13 4.09 10.83
C ASN A 9 3.64 5.46 10.35
N PRO A 10 3.83 6.44 11.26
CA PRO A 10 4.52 7.68 10.93
C PRO A 10 5.85 7.44 10.20
N ASN A 11 6.26 8.42 9.40
CA ASN A 11 7.47 8.33 8.56
C ASN A 11 7.41 7.23 7.48
N ARG A 12 6.21 6.83 7.05
CA ARG A 12 5.98 5.86 5.96
C ARG A 12 6.57 4.47 6.25
N GLU A 13 6.62 4.12 7.53
CA GLU A 13 7.06 2.80 7.97
C GLU A 13 5.92 1.79 7.84
N PRO A 14 6.18 0.59 7.31
CA PRO A 14 5.16 -0.43 7.22
C PRO A 14 4.76 -0.92 8.62
N ILE A 15 3.46 -1.03 8.87
CA ILE A 15 2.93 -1.65 10.11
C ILE A 15 3.37 -3.13 10.19
N TYR A 16 3.37 -3.80 9.04
CA TYR A 16 3.82 -5.17 8.87
C TYR A 16 4.83 -5.25 7.73
N GLY A 17 5.98 -5.87 8.01
CA GLY A 17 7.10 -5.97 7.10
C GLY A 17 8.30 -5.17 7.58
N THR A 18 9.21 -4.85 6.66
CA THR A 18 10.46 -4.14 6.94
C THR A 18 10.72 -3.08 5.88
N GLY A 19 11.67 -2.18 6.16
CA GLY A 19 12.03 -1.08 5.28
C GLY A 19 11.16 0.15 5.49
N GLN A 20 11.26 1.09 4.56
CA GLN A 20 10.53 2.35 4.58
C GLN A 20 10.01 2.63 3.18
N TRP A 21 8.76 3.08 3.06
CA TRP A 21 8.26 3.51 1.78
C TRP A 21 8.93 4.84 1.37
N PRO A 22 9.28 5.01 0.08
CA PRO A 22 9.83 6.26 -0.43
C PRO A 22 8.89 7.46 -0.22
N GLU A 23 9.40 8.66 -0.48
CA GLU A 23 8.58 9.87 -0.54
C GLU A 23 7.39 9.70 -1.50
N PRO A 24 6.23 10.33 -1.22
CA PRO A 24 5.07 10.27 -2.09
C PRO A 24 5.41 10.69 -3.53
N GLY A 25 4.85 9.98 -4.50
CA GLY A 25 5.14 10.13 -5.93
C GLY A 25 6.37 9.36 -6.43
N VAL A 26 7.26 8.92 -5.54
CA VAL A 26 8.47 8.16 -5.89
C VAL A 26 8.18 6.66 -5.92
N TRP A 27 8.55 6.01 -7.02
CA TRP A 27 8.45 4.56 -7.15
C TRP A 27 9.46 3.84 -6.25
N ALA A 28 8.96 2.89 -5.48
CA ALA A 28 9.82 2.00 -4.72
C ALA A 28 10.65 1.10 -5.65
N PRO A 29 11.79 0.55 -5.17
CA PRO A 29 12.58 -0.39 -5.95
C PRO A 29 11.75 -1.59 -6.39
N GLU A 30 12.00 -2.10 -7.59
CA GLU A 30 11.30 -3.28 -8.07
C GLU A 30 11.72 -4.54 -7.28
N ILE A 31 10.72 -5.32 -6.88
CA ILE A 31 10.89 -6.62 -6.21
C ILE A 31 10.65 -7.72 -7.24
N GLY A 32 11.71 -8.48 -7.55
CA GLY A 32 11.64 -9.52 -8.57
C GLY A 32 10.72 -10.69 -8.23
N ALA A 33 10.77 -11.20 -6.99
CA ALA A 33 9.94 -12.32 -6.55
C ALA A 33 8.85 -11.84 -5.58
N VAL A 34 7.61 -11.75 -6.07
CA VAL A 34 6.45 -11.35 -5.27
C VAL A 34 5.81 -12.59 -4.64
N VAL A 35 5.88 -12.68 -3.31
CA VAL A 35 5.32 -13.78 -2.52
C VAL A 35 4.34 -13.18 -1.51
N PRO A 36 3.03 -13.49 -1.59
CA PRO A 36 2.07 -12.96 -0.63
C PRO A 36 2.52 -13.22 0.82
N CYS A 37 2.30 -12.23 1.69
CA CYS A 37 2.76 -12.20 3.09
C CYS A 37 4.29 -12.16 3.32
N ALA A 38 5.15 -12.41 2.32
CA ALA A 38 6.59 -12.53 2.52
C ALA A 38 7.44 -11.51 1.74
N SER A 39 7.08 -11.22 0.49
CA SER A 39 7.88 -10.35 -0.39
C SER A 39 6.98 -9.59 -1.37
N GLY A 40 7.23 -8.30 -1.53
CA GLY A 40 6.46 -7.40 -2.37
C GLY A 40 5.84 -6.25 -1.57
N TYR A 41 5.21 -5.32 -2.29
CA TYR A 41 4.51 -4.19 -1.68
C TYR A 41 3.05 -4.55 -1.44
N HIS A 42 2.68 -4.80 -0.18
CA HIS A 42 1.30 -5.13 0.19
C HIS A 42 0.46 -3.90 0.43
N ALA A 43 -0.75 -3.90 -0.12
CA ALA A 43 -1.80 -2.92 0.09
C ALA A 43 -3.16 -3.65 0.20
N CYS A 44 -4.25 -2.90 0.25
CA CYS A 44 -5.61 -3.43 0.30
C CYS A 44 -6.54 -2.60 -0.59
N THR A 45 -7.69 -3.15 -0.96
CA THR A 45 -8.76 -2.39 -1.61
C THR A 45 -9.60 -1.65 -0.57
N VAL A 46 -10.53 -0.78 -1.01
CA VAL A 46 -11.46 -0.07 -0.12
C VAL A 46 -12.29 -1.03 0.74
N ASP A 47 -12.77 -2.14 0.16
CA ASP A 47 -13.60 -3.13 0.86
C ASP A 47 -12.82 -3.90 1.93
N GLN A 48 -11.49 -3.94 1.81
CA GLN A 48 -10.59 -4.62 2.74
C GLN A 48 -10.08 -3.70 3.86
N LEU A 49 -10.28 -2.39 3.72
CA LEU A 49 -9.60 -1.33 4.47
C LEU A 49 -9.83 -1.42 5.98
N VAL A 50 -11.06 -1.74 6.39
CA VAL A 50 -11.45 -1.90 7.80
C VAL A 50 -10.62 -2.98 8.52
N GLY A 51 -10.16 -4.00 7.80
CA GLY A 51 -9.33 -5.07 8.37
C GLY A 51 -7.86 -4.70 8.58
N TRP A 52 -7.41 -3.53 8.11
CA TRP A 52 -6.00 -3.14 8.08
C TRP A 52 -5.72 -1.79 8.75
N VAL A 53 -6.67 -1.27 9.53
CA VAL A 53 -6.61 0.07 10.14
C VAL A 53 -5.29 0.29 10.88
N GLY A 54 -4.73 1.48 10.67
CA GLY A 54 -3.49 1.92 11.30
C GLY A 54 -3.35 3.45 11.33
N PRO A 55 -2.18 3.97 11.71
CA PRO A 55 -2.01 5.38 12.04
C PRO A 55 -2.20 6.34 10.86
N GLU A 56 -1.65 6.03 9.69
CA GLU A 56 -1.71 6.89 8.51
C GLU A 56 -2.22 6.12 7.31
N LEU A 57 -3.30 6.60 6.67
CA LEU A 57 -3.84 6.02 5.45
C LEU A 57 -3.26 6.68 4.22
N TRP A 58 -2.83 5.88 3.26
CA TRP A 58 -2.27 6.33 1.99
C TRP A 58 -2.95 5.65 0.81
N GLU A 59 -3.18 6.40 -0.26
CA GLU A 59 -3.49 5.83 -1.57
C GLU A 59 -2.20 5.30 -2.22
N VAL A 60 -2.31 4.15 -2.88
CA VAL A 60 -1.20 3.43 -3.50
C VAL A 60 -1.50 3.18 -4.96
N GLU A 61 -0.48 3.37 -5.79
CA GLU A 61 -0.46 2.96 -7.19
C GLU A 61 0.55 1.85 -7.39
N TYR A 62 0.21 0.87 -8.24
CA TYR A 62 1.12 -0.16 -8.68
C TYR A 62 1.51 0.06 -10.14
N ASP A 63 2.78 -0.21 -10.46
CA ASP A 63 3.29 -0.12 -11.83
C ASP A 63 2.63 -1.15 -12.75
N GLN A 64 2.33 -2.33 -12.20
CA GLN A 64 1.59 -3.42 -12.86
C GLN A 64 0.45 -3.91 -11.97
N PRO A 65 -0.62 -4.51 -12.52
CA PRO A 65 -1.73 -5.01 -11.72
C PRO A 65 -1.24 -5.95 -10.59
N PRO A 66 -1.57 -5.67 -9.32
CA PRO A 66 -1.11 -6.50 -8.21
C PRO A 66 -1.86 -7.83 -8.18
N GLN A 67 -1.22 -8.86 -7.62
CA GLN A 67 -1.91 -10.12 -7.32
C GLN A 67 -2.83 -9.94 -6.12
N THR A 68 -4.03 -10.50 -6.19
CA THR A 68 -4.97 -10.55 -5.07
C THR A 68 -4.71 -11.80 -4.23
N HIS A 69 -4.69 -11.66 -2.91
CA HIS A 69 -4.47 -12.78 -2.00
C HIS A 69 -5.24 -12.62 -0.69
N GLY A 70 -6.44 -13.20 -0.63
CA GLY A 70 -7.33 -13.09 0.52
C GLY A 70 -7.79 -11.65 0.74
N ASN A 71 -7.50 -11.09 1.89
CA ASN A 71 -7.89 -9.74 2.30
C ASN A 71 -6.88 -8.64 1.90
N LYS A 72 -5.98 -8.90 0.95
CA LYS A 72 -4.93 -7.96 0.54
C LYS A 72 -4.54 -8.15 -0.92
N VAL A 73 -3.79 -7.18 -1.43
CA VAL A 73 -3.11 -7.27 -2.72
C VAL A 73 -1.60 -7.09 -2.51
N VAL A 74 -0.79 -7.58 -3.45
CA VAL A 74 0.66 -7.37 -3.44
C VAL A 74 1.20 -7.24 -4.86
N GLY A 75 2.14 -6.34 -5.07
CA GLY A 75 2.79 -6.12 -6.37
C GLY A 75 4.31 -6.01 -6.26
N SER A 76 4.97 -6.11 -7.42
CA SER A 76 6.43 -6.00 -7.53
C SER A 76 6.95 -4.59 -7.35
N ARG A 77 6.15 -3.58 -7.72
CA ARG A 77 6.53 -2.18 -7.65
C ARG A 77 5.32 -1.29 -7.39
N ALA A 78 5.45 -0.39 -6.42
CA ALA A 78 4.39 0.49 -5.98
C ALA A 78 4.92 1.86 -5.57
N ARG A 79 4.02 2.85 -5.46
CA ARG A 79 4.31 4.14 -4.83
C ARG A 79 3.15 4.63 -3.99
N LEU A 80 3.46 5.43 -2.99
CA LEU A 80 2.47 6.25 -2.30
C LEU A 80 2.07 7.41 -3.21
N VAL A 81 0.79 7.69 -3.32
CA VAL A 81 0.26 8.78 -4.15
C VAL A 81 -0.07 9.98 -3.26
N THR A 82 -0.99 9.79 -2.32
CA THR A 82 -1.45 10.84 -1.42
C THR A 82 -1.81 10.27 -0.06
N ARG A 83 -1.63 11.08 0.99
CA ARG A 83 -2.09 10.76 2.33
C ARG A 83 -3.56 11.15 2.46
N ILE A 84 -4.34 10.29 3.09
CA ILE A 84 -5.73 10.54 3.45
C ILE A 84 -5.76 10.78 4.96
N ASP A 85 -5.84 12.04 5.35
CA ASP A 85 -5.78 12.50 6.75
C ASP A 85 -7.07 13.16 7.23
N ARG A 86 -8.04 13.32 6.32
CA ARG A 86 -9.34 13.90 6.61
C ARG A 86 -10.41 13.25 5.76
N TRP A 87 -11.60 13.22 6.32
CA TRP A 87 -12.80 13.01 5.54
C TRP A 87 -13.11 14.26 4.70
N ASN A 88 -13.59 14.06 3.48
CA ASN A 88 -14.08 15.16 2.66
C ASN A 88 -15.56 14.91 2.35
N ASP A 89 -16.44 15.72 2.93
CA ASP A 89 -17.91 15.70 2.74
C ASP A 89 -18.37 16.41 1.45
N THR A 90 -17.44 16.88 0.62
CA THR A 90 -17.76 17.60 -0.64
C THR A 90 -17.78 16.69 -1.86
#